data_AF-A0A925JVL2-F1
#
_entry.id   AF-A0A925JVL2-F1
#
_cell.length_a   1.000
_cell.length_b   1.000
_cell.length_c   1.000
_cell.angle_alpha   90.00
_cell.angle_beta   90.00
_cell.angle_gamma   90.00
#
_symmetry.space_group_name_H-M   'P 1'
#
loop_
_entity.id
_entity.type
_entity.pdbx_description
1 polymer ?
#
loop_
_entity_poly.entity_id
_entity_poly.type
_entity_poly.pdbx_seq_one_letter_code
_entity_poly.pdbx_strand_id
1 'polypeptide(L)' 'FLVDQKATRYVDCRQEPLPYGERLVDDILHRTETAMSQAHCFRATELALKAQQQAQQINPGK' A
#
# COMPACT_ATOMS: atom_id res chain seq x y z
N PHE A 1 -11.61 -8.11 -4.44
CA PHE A 1 -12.40 -8.79 -3.39
C PHE A 1 -12.13 -8.10 -2.07
N LEU A 2 -13.17 -7.78 -1.32
CA LEU A 2 -13.09 -7.27 0.04
C LEU A 2 -13.51 -8.40 0.98
N VAL A 3 -12.63 -8.75 1.91
CA VAL A 3 -12.85 -9.80 2.91
C VAL A 3 -12.98 -9.13 4.26
N ASP A 4 -14.07 -9.42 4.95
CA ASP A 4 -14.24 -9.11 6.36
C ASP A 4 -14.45 -10.41 7.15
N GLN A 5 -14.54 -10.33 8.48
CA GLN A 5 -14.74 -11.50 9.34
C GLN A 5 -16.10 -12.19 9.16
N LYS A 6 -16.99 -11.68 8.30
CA LYS A 6 -18.34 -12.20 8.06
C LYS A 6 -18.47 -12.81 6.67
N ALA A 7 -17.91 -12.16 5.65
CA ALA A 7 -18.05 -12.58 4.27
C ALA A 7 -16.92 -12.07 3.36
N THR A 8 -16.78 -12.73 2.22
CA THR A 8 -15.98 -12.27 1.09
C THR A 8 -16.91 -11.74 0.00
N ARG A 9 -16.70 -10.50 -0.45
CA ARG A 9 -17.46 -9.91 -1.56
C ARG A 9 -16.54 -9.44 -2.68
N TYR A 10 -16.97 -9.66 -3.92
CA TYR A 10 -16.33 -9.04 -5.07
C TYR A 10 -16.77 -7.57 -5.16
N VAL A 11 -15.82 -6.69 -5.45
CA VAL A 11 -16.08 -5.28 -5.76
C VAL A 11 -15.45 -5.06 -7.13
N ASP A 12 -16.27 -4.71 -8.11
CA ASP A 12 -15.81 -4.44 -9.47
C ASP A 12 -15.23 -3.03 -9.54
N CYS A 13 -13.91 -2.92 -9.59
CA CYS A 13 -13.21 -1.65 -9.70
C CYS A 13 -12.64 -1.41 -11.10
N ARG A 14 -13.08 -2.14 -12.13
CA ARG A 14 -12.46 -2.09 -13.47
C ARG A 14 -12.56 -0.72 -14.15
N GLN A 15 -13.56 0.08 -13.78
CA GLN A 15 -13.79 1.43 -14.32
C GLN A 15 -13.23 2.54 -13.42
N GLU A 16 -12.63 2.18 -12.28
CA GLU A 16 -12.08 3.17 -11.37
C GLU A 16 -10.76 3.73 -11.90
N PRO A 17 -10.52 5.04 -11.78
CA PRO A 17 -9.27 5.65 -12.20
C PRO A 17 -8.09 5.13 -11.36
N LEU A 18 -6.92 5.04 -11.97
CA LEU A 18 -5.65 4.69 -11.30
C LEU A 18 -4.73 5.93 -11.22
N PRO A 19 -5.02 6.90 -10.34
CA PRO A 19 -4.45 8.25 -10.43
C PRO A 19 -2.97 8.36 -10.03
N TYR A 20 -2.40 7.32 -9.41
CA TYR A 20 -1.05 7.39 -8.84
C TYR A 20 0.02 7.70 -9.90
N GLY A 21 -0.05 7.06 -11.07
CA GLY A 21 0.96 7.24 -12.12
C GLY A 21 0.98 8.66 -12.67
N GLU A 22 -0.20 9.19 -13.01
CA GLU A 22 -0.35 10.56 -13.53
C GLU A 22 0.11 11.59 -12.49
N ARG A 23 -0.29 11.43 -11.22
CA ARG A 23 0.13 12.33 -10.13
C ARG A 23 1.61 12.26 -9.83
N LEU A 24 2.23 11.07 -9.93
CA LEU A 24 3.67 10.93 -9.70
C LEU A 24 4.48 11.67 -10.76
N VAL A 25 4.07 11.61 -12.03
CA VAL A 25 4.73 12.37 -13.10
C VAL A 25 4.57 13.86 -12.85
N ASP A 26 3.37 14.32 -12.48
CA ASP A 26 3.10 15.71 -12.12
C ASP A 26 3.99 16.20 -10.95
N ASP A 27 4.10 15.38 -9.91
CA ASP A 27 4.95 15.64 -8.74
C ASP A 27 6.43 15.77 -9.10
N ILE A 28 6.93 14.97 -10.04
CA ILE A 28 8.32 15.06 -10.51
C ILE A 28 8.56 16.38 -11.24
N LEU A 29 7.63 16.77 -12.13
CA LEU A 29 7.74 17.99 -12.93
C LEU A 29 7.63 19.24 -12.07
N HIS A 30 6.70 19.25 -11.10
CA HIS A 30 6.38 20.42 -10.30
C HIS A 30 7.01 20.43 -8.91
N ARG A 31 7.75 19.36 -8.55
CA ARG A 31 8.42 19.20 -7.25
C ARG A 31 7.41 19.25 -6.08
N THR A 32 6.30 18.55 -6.24
CA THR A 32 5.21 18.42 -5.26
C THR A 32 5.10 16.98 -4.74
N GLU A 33 4.13 16.71 -3.86
CA GLU A 33 3.89 15.38 -3.26
C GLU A 33 2.38 15.01 -3.22
N THR A 34 1.66 15.24 -4.32
CA THR A 34 0.21 15.02 -4.45
C THR A 34 -0.17 13.55 -4.64
N ALA A 35 0.73 12.73 -5.19
CA ALA A 35 0.53 11.30 -5.33
C ALA A 35 0.57 10.62 -3.95
N MET A 36 1.56 10.99 -3.14
CA MET A 36 1.79 10.50 -1.77
C MET A 36 2.89 11.35 -1.14
N SER A 37 2.74 11.74 0.14
CA SER A 37 3.81 12.46 0.83
C SER A 37 5.02 11.56 1.09
N GLN A 38 6.22 12.13 1.01
CA GLN A 38 7.44 11.37 1.24
C GLN A 38 7.52 10.84 2.68
N ALA A 39 7.02 11.64 3.64
CA ALA A 39 6.92 11.24 5.04
C ALA A 39 6.01 10.00 5.23
N HIS A 40 4.90 9.90 4.49
CA HIS A 40 4.03 8.73 4.53
C HIS A 40 4.74 7.48 3.97
N CYS A 41 5.42 7.62 2.83
CA CYS A 41 6.20 6.54 2.22
C CYS A 41 7.24 5.95 3.19
N PHE A 42 8.02 6.82 3.83
CA PHE A 42 9.01 6.38 4.82
C PHE A 42 8.36 5.74 6.04
N ARG A 43 7.25 6.29 6.53
CA ARG A 43 6.55 5.73 7.70
C ARG A 43 6.01 4.32 7.40
N ALA A 44 5.42 4.10 6.23
CA ALA A 44 4.95 2.78 5.82
C ALA A 44 6.10 1.77 5.75
N THR A 45 7.24 2.18 5.19
CA THR A 45 8.45 1.35 5.09
C THR A 45 9.02 1.02 6.47
N GLU A 46 9.12 2.01 7.36
CA GLU A 46 9.58 1.84 8.74
C GLU A 46 8.71 0.82 9.49
N LEU A 47 7.38 0.92 9.36
CA LEU A 47 6.45 -0.02 9.98
C LEU A 47 6.62 -1.43 9.43
N ALA A 48 6.76 -1.59 8.11
CA ALA A 48 6.99 -2.88 7.48
C ALA A 48 8.29 -3.54 7.98
N LEU A 49 9.39 -2.78 8.04
CA LEU A 49 10.68 -3.26 8.54
C LEU A 49 10.59 -3.67 10.02
N LYS A 50 9.96 -2.85 10.87
CA LYS A 50 9.75 -3.17 12.30
C LYS A 50 8.89 -4.42 12.50
N ALA A 51 7.81 -4.54 11.74
CA ALA A 51 6.95 -5.73 11.79
C ALA A 51 7.72 -6.99 11.40
N GLN A 52 8.51 -6.93 10.32
CA GLN A 52 9.32 -8.05 9.88
C GLN A 52 10.41 -8.43 10.90
N GLN A 53 11.02 -7.43 11.54
CA GLN A 53 12.00 -7.68 12.62
C GLN A 53 11.38 -8.39 13.83
N GLN A 54 10.10 -8.12 14.12
CA GLN A 54 9.36 -8.71 15.25
C GLN A 54 8.64 -10.01 14.88
N ALA A 55 8.63 -10.40 13.60
CA ALA A 55 7.91 -11.57 13.13
C ALA A 55 8.53 -12.86 13.66
N GLN A 56 7.68 -13.78 14.13
CA GLN A 56 8.09 -15.15 14.44
C GLN A 56 8.08 -15.98 13.16
N GLN A 57 9.19 -16.70 12.89
CA GLN A 57 9.19 -17.67 11.80
C GLN A 57 8.35 -18.88 12.19
N ILE A 58 7.20 -19.01 11.53
CA ILE A 58 6.39 -20.23 11.60
C ILE A 58 6.92 -21.21 10.53
N ASN A 59 7.48 -22.33 10.98
CA ASN A 59 7.78 -23.47 10.11
C ASN A 59 6.60 -24.43 10.17
N PRO A 60 5.70 -24.49 9.17
CA PRO A 60 4.56 -25.40 9.18
C PRO A 60 4.94 -26.88 8.91
N GLY A 61 6.09 -27.36 9.37
CA GLY A 61 6.61 -28.69 9.02
C GLY A 61 7.77 -29.24 9.87
N LYS A 62 7.93 -28.78 11.12
CA LYS A 62 8.69 -29.49 12.16
C LYS A 62 7.86 -29.54 13.43
#